data_AF-A0A7C6T7V6-F1
#
_entry.id   AF-A0A7C6T7V6-F1
#
_cell.length_a   1.000
_cell.length_b   1.000
_cell.length_c   1.000
_cell.angle_alpha   90.00
_cell.angle_beta   90.00
_cell.angle_gamma   90.00
#
_symmetry.space_group_name_H-M   'P 1'
#
loop_
_entity.id
_entity.type
_entity.pdbx_description
1 polymer ?
#
loop_
_entity_poly.entity_id
_entity_poly.type
_entity_poly.pdbx_seq_one_letter_code
_entity_poly.pdbx_strand_id
1 'polypeptide(L)'
;MLRLVLTLLIVSLAASAHAAGNLAETTLVLPCRPAPAPITLDGTLDPAEWGGAIEVSGFRVSGSPTLAPEQVTLRALYDKTSLYLGVRCLESQMEKVKAAVRAHDGPFWEDDAIEFFIDASHNHQNYWQFAATAGGARYENRDGDSAWNADWKLAVSREQDAWVVEVAVPFHELGLEPPAPGSLWGFNLCRERQAGGRLELANWADVKRVFQSPGLFGHLYFAPAGWQADAASVRDAARKAEGRETLIFVEGGYWRVRGRRAPEQRS
;
A
#
# COMPACT_ATOMS: atom_id res chain seq x y z
N MET A 1 41.91 61.02 10.45
CA MET A 1 42.70 59.85 10.02
C MET A 1 41.79 58.62 10.02
N LEU A 2 41.92 57.83 8.95
CA LEU A 2 41.04 56.82 8.39
C LEU A 2 40.69 55.68 9.38
N ARG A 3 39.40 55.30 9.47
CA ARG A 3 38.98 53.94 9.89
C ARG A 3 38.02 53.40 8.83
N LEU A 4 38.52 52.45 8.04
CA LEU A 4 37.79 51.70 7.04
C LEU A 4 37.80 50.24 7.50
N VAL A 5 36.65 49.68 7.89
CA VAL A 5 36.45 48.22 7.96
C VAL A 5 35.04 47.97 7.44
N LEU A 6 34.97 47.52 6.19
CA LEU A 6 33.77 47.07 5.51
C LEU A 6 33.72 45.55 5.65
N THR A 7 32.91 45.04 6.58
CA THR A 7 32.65 43.60 6.69
C THR A 7 31.45 43.27 5.81
N LEU A 8 31.70 42.66 4.65
CA LEU A 8 30.66 42.09 3.79
C LEU A 8 30.06 40.87 4.48
N LEU A 9 28.79 40.95 4.91
CA LEU A 9 28.00 39.79 5.30
C LEU A 9 27.47 39.13 4.01
N ILE A 10 28.13 38.07 3.54
CA ILE A 10 27.54 37.17 2.54
C ILE A 10 26.61 36.23 3.30
N VAL A 11 25.32 36.56 3.33
CA VAL A 11 24.27 35.59 3.71
C VAL A 11 24.18 34.60 2.55
N SER A 12 24.89 33.49 2.71
CA SER A 12 24.71 32.29 1.90
C SER A 12 23.29 31.79 2.12
N LEU A 13 22.37 32.14 1.22
CA LEU A 13 21.08 31.49 1.10
C LEU A 13 21.33 30.14 0.43
N ALA A 14 21.81 29.17 1.21
CA ALA A 14 21.72 27.78 0.80
C ALA A 14 20.23 27.42 0.80
N ALA A 15 19.59 27.63 -0.34
CA ALA A 15 18.30 27.00 -0.61
C ALA A 15 18.53 25.49 -0.49
N SER A 16 18.03 24.91 0.61
CA SER A 16 17.84 23.48 0.71
C SER A 16 16.88 23.10 -0.42
N ALA A 17 17.44 22.72 -1.56
CA ALA A 17 16.77 21.88 -2.52
C ALA A 17 16.48 20.58 -1.77
N HIS A 18 15.33 20.55 -1.08
CA HIS A 18 14.73 19.31 -0.63
C HIS A 18 14.71 18.42 -1.85
N ALA A 19 15.30 17.23 -1.70
CA ALA A 19 15.28 16.21 -2.73
C ALA A 19 13.83 16.15 -3.25
N ALA A 20 13.63 16.59 -4.49
CA ALA A 20 12.45 16.22 -5.23
C ALA A 20 12.59 14.71 -5.41
N GLY A 21 12.12 13.96 -4.40
CA GLY A 21 12.02 12.52 -4.46
C GLY A 21 11.32 12.20 -5.77
N ASN A 22 11.85 11.21 -6.50
CA ASN A 22 11.27 10.78 -7.76
C ASN A 22 9.84 10.28 -7.48
N LEU A 23 8.86 11.17 -7.51
CA LEU A 23 7.45 10.79 -7.45
C LEU A 23 7.15 9.89 -8.65
N ALA A 24 6.26 8.92 -8.45
CA ALA A 24 5.87 8.00 -9.51
C ALA A 24 5.28 8.78 -10.71
N GLU A 25 5.67 8.39 -11.94
CA GLU A 25 5.11 9.00 -13.15
C GLU A 25 3.60 8.76 -13.24
N THR A 26 3.17 7.54 -12.90
CA THR A 26 1.78 7.15 -12.70
C THR A 26 1.64 6.68 -11.26
N THR A 27 0.80 7.35 -10.48
CA THR A 27 0.43 6.90 -9.13
C THR A 27 -0.91 6.18 -9.13
N LEU A 28 -1.04 5.19 -8.27
CA LEU A 28 -2.20 4.35 -8.09
C LEU A 28 -2.94 4.77 -6.82
N VAL A 29 -4.27 4.86 -6.88
CA VAL A 29 -5.10 5.24 -5.73
C VAL A 29 -6.22 4.22 -5.57
N LEU A 30 -6.19 3.49 -4.46
CA LEU A 30 -7.24 2.57 -4.03
C LEU A 30 -8.15 3.28 -3.02
N PRO A 31 -9.43 3.49 -3.33
CA PRO A 31 -10.39 3.95 -2.34
C PRO A 31 -10.57 2.91 -1.22
N CYS A 32 -10.16 3.27 0.00
CA CYS A 32 -10.43 2.54 1.22
C CYS A 32 -11.74 3.07 1.80
N ARG A 33 -12.80 2.26 1.72
CA ARG A 33 -14.15 2.66 2.14
C ARG A 33 -14.42 2.24 3.59
N PRO A 34 -15.37 2.89 4.28
CA PRO A 34 -15.84 2.40 5.57
C PRO A 34 -16.35 0.97 5.43
N ALA A 35 -15.98 0.09 6.35
CA ALA A 35 -16.47 -1.28 6.39
C ALA A 35 -18.00 -1.26 6.53
N PRO A 36 -18.76 -2.00 5.68
CA PRO A 36 -20.22 -2.02 5.72
C PRO A 36 -20.77 -2.81 6.92
N ALA A 37 -19.95 -3.71 7.47
CA ALA A 37 -20.20 -4.54 8.63
C ALA A 37 -18.87 -4.77 9.38
N PRO A 38 -18.89 -5.28 10.62
CA PRO A 38 -17.67 -5.74 11.29
C PRO A 38 -16.93 -6.77 10.42
N ILE A 39 -15.61 -6.68 10.38
CA ILE A 39 -14.75 -7.65 9.67
C ILE A 39 -14.31 -8.71 10.66
N THR A 40 -14.60 -9.98 10.34
CA THR A 40 -14.15 -11.13 11.11
C THR A 40 -12.93 -11.72 10.41
N LEU A 41 -11.76 -11.72 11.07
CA LEU A 41 -10.57 -12.34 10.49
C LEU A 41 -10.68 -13.86 10.58
N ASP A 42 -11.17 -14.51 9.53
CA ASP A 42 -11.29 -15.97 9.43
C ASP A 42 -10.59 -16.57 8.19
N GLY A 43 -9.97 -15.70 7.38
CA GLY A 43 -9.29 -16.04 6.15
C GLY A 43 -10.22 -16.12 4.93
N THR A 44 -11.44 -15.61 5.03
CA THR A 44 -12.45 -15.66 3.96
C THR A 44 -12.92 -14.26 3.59
N LEU A 45 -12.86 -13.92 2.30
CA LEU A 45 -13.35 -12.62 1.84
C LEU A 45 -14.88 -12.64 1.59
N ASP A 46 -15.66 -12.85 2.65
CA ASP A 46 -17.14 -12.92 2.60
C ASP A 46 -17.74 -11.63 1.98
N PRO A 47 -18.59 -11.72 0.94
CA PRO A 47 -19.27 -10.56 0.37
C PRO A 47 -20.10 -9.72 1.35
N ALA A 48 -20.60 -10.30 2.45
CA ALA A 48 -21.33 -9.58 3.49
C ALA A 48 -20.42 -8.59 4.26
N GLU A 49 -19.14 -8.92 4.39
CA GLU A 49 -18.14 -8.11 5.09
C GLU A 49 -17.36 -7.23 4.10
N TRP A 50 -16.97 -7.79 2.95
CA TRP A 50 -16.06 -7.18 1.97
C TRP A 50 -16.73 -6.56 0.75
N GLY A 51 -18.04 -6.75 0.55
CA GLY A 51 -18.76 -6.32 -0.67
C GLY A 51 -18.80 -4.81 -0.93
N GLY A 52 -18.41 -3.98 0.05
CA GLY A 52 -18.25 -2.54 -0.12
C GLY A 52 -16.89 -2.10 -0.65
N ALA A 53 -15.88 -2.98 -0.59
CA ALA A 53 -14.50 -2.67 -0.96
C ALA A 53 -14.33 -2.60 -2.48
N ILE A 54 -13.43 -1.74 -2.94
CA ILE A 54 -12.94 -1.80 -4.32
C ILE A 54 -11.87 -2.90 -4.37
N GLU A 55 -12.02 -3.84 -5.30
CA GLU A 55 -10.99 -4.83 -5.60
C GLU A 55 -10.03 -4.30 -6.66
N VAL A 56 -8.73 -4.40 -6.41
CA VAL A 56 -7.68 -4.07 -7.38
C VAL A 56 -6.81 -5.28 -7.66
N SER A 57 -6.31 -5.34 -8.89
CA SER A 57 -5.36 -6.34 -9.38
C SER A 57 -4.29 -5.65 -10.24
N GLY A 58 -3.60 -6.40 -11.10
CA GLY A 58 -2.60 -5.83 -12.01
C GLY A 58 -1.21 -5.70 -11.38
N PHE A 59 -0.90 -6.56 -10.41
CA PHE A 59 0.42 -6.64 -9.79
C PHE A 59 1.46 -6.98 -10.85
N ARG A 60 2.60 -6.28 -10.79
CA ARG A 60 3.67 -6.41 -11.77
C ARG A 60 4.86 -7.10 -11.16
N VAL A 61 5.63 -7.79 -11.99
CA VAL A 61 6.95 -8.28 -11.62
C VAL A 61 7.80 -7.07 -11.19
N SER A 62 8.41 -7.17 -10.02
CA SER A 62 9.21 -6.06 -9.49
C SER A 62 10.36 -5.71 -10.44
N GLY A 63 10.46 -4.42 -10.76
CA GLY A 63 11.44 -3.85 -11.68
C GLY A 63 11.03 -3.93 -13.14
N SER A 64 9.79 -4.34 -13.42
CA SER A 64 9.31 -4.61 -14.77
C SER A 64 7.89 -4.05 -14.98
N PRO A 65 7.55 -3.58 -16.18
CA PRO A 65 6.18 -3.25 -16.53
C PRO A 65 5.30 -4.51 -16.72
N THR A 66 5.88 -5.70 -16.76
CA THR A 66 5.16 -6.96 -17.01
C THR A 66 4.30 -7.37 -15.82
N LEU A 67 3.06 -7.81 -16.07
CA LEU A 67 2.20 -8.40 -15.05
C LEU A 67 2.85 -9.66 -14.45
N ALA A 68 2.72 -9.85 -13.14
CA ALA A 68 3.10 -11.10 -12.50
C ALA A 68 2.22 -12.25 -13.04
N PRO A 69 2.77 -13.43 -13.34
CA PRO A 69 1.97 -14.56 -13.82
C PRO A 69 0.95 -15.01 -12.77
N GLU A 70 1.37 -15.04 -11.50
CA GLU A 70 0.49 -15.31 -10.36
C GLU A 70 -0.02 -13.98 -9.80
N GLN A 71 -1.23 -13.60 -10.21
CA GLN A 71 -1.82 -12.33 -9.80
C GLN A 71 -2.24 -12.32 -8.34
N VAL A 72 -2.31 -11.11 -7.79
CA VAL A 72 -2.81 -10.83 -6.45
C VAL A 72 -4.00 -9.89 -6.61
N THR A 73 -5.06 -10.12 -5.84
CA THR A 73 -6.12 -9.13 -5.65
C THR A 73 -6.05 -8.54 -4.24
N LEU A 74 -6.37 -7.26 -4.16
CA LEU A 74 -6.32 -6.48 -2.93
C LEU A 74 -7.65 -5.74 -2.75
N ARG A 75 -8.18 -5.80 -1.53
CA ARG A 75 -9.28 -4.99 -1.02
C ARG A 75 -8.82 -4.25 0.23
N ALA A 76 -9.30 -3.02 0.42
CA ALA A 76 -9.03 -2.24 1.61
C ALA A 76 -10.33 -1.63 2.16
N LEU A 77 -10.53 -1.78 3.46
CA LEU A 77 -11.62 -1.19 4.22
C LEU A 77 -11.08 -0.57 5.51
N TYR A 78 -11.85 0.28 6.15
CA TYR A 78 -11.49 0.80 7.47
C TYR A 78 -12.72 1.02 8.33
N ASP A 79 -12.53 1.06 9.63
CA ASP A 79 -13.57 1.51 10.56
C ASP A 79 -13.01 2.57 11.53
N LYS A 80 -13.63 2.74 12.70
CA LYS A 80 -13.18 3.70 13.71
C LYS A 80 -11.94 3.24 14.48
N THR A 81 -11.44 2.03 14.24
CA THR A 81 -10.41 1.39 15.06
C THR A 81 -9.25 0.88 14.23
N SER A 82 -9.52 0.37 13.02
CA SER A 82 -8.55 -0.39 12.26
C SER A 82 -8.64 -0.13 10.76
N LEU A 83 -7.49 -0.30 10.10
CA LEU A 83 -7.38 -0.56 8.67
C LEU A 83 -7.49 -2.07 8.44
N TYR A 84 -8.28 -2.48 7.47
CA TYR A 84 -8.46 -3.87 7.06
C TYR A 84 -7.96 -4.09 5.64
N LEU A 85 -7.19 -5.15 5.42
CA LEU A 85 -6.76 -5.59 4.09
C LEU A 85 -7.22 -7.02 3.84
N GLY A 86 -7.84 -7.22 2.68
CA GLY A 86 -8.22 -8.54 2.19
C GLY A 86 -7.41 -8.83 0.94
N VAL A 87 -6.59 -9.88 0.98
CA VAL A 87 -5.63 -10.19 -0.07
C VAL A 87 -5.82 -11.63 -0.53
N ARG A 88 -6.01 -11.83 -1.83
CA ARG A 88 -6.07 -13.18 -2.43
C ARG A 88 -4.91 -13.33 -3.40
N CYS A 89 -4.04 -14.30 -3.12
CA CYS A 89 -2.86 -14.60 -3.92
C CYS A 89 -3.13 -15.85 -4.76
N LEU A 90 -3.37 -15.68 -6.06
CA LEU A 90 -3.51 -16.81 -6.99
C LEU A 90 -2.23 -17.62 -7.03
N GLU A 91 -2.35 -18.92 -7.17
CA GLU A 91 -1.20 -19.81 -7.19
C GLU A 91 -1.51 -21.09 -7.98
N SER A 92 -0.86 -21.24 -9.14
CA SER A 92 -1.01 -22.44 -9.96
C SER A 92 -0.30 -23.68 -9.40
N GLN A 93 0.63 -23.52 -8.45
CA GLN A 93 1.40 -24.60 -7.81
C GLN A 93 1.14 -24.63 -6.29
N MET A 94 -0.13 -24.71 -5.89
CA MET A 94 -0.54 -24.66 -4.48
C MET A 94 0.16 -25.71 -3.59
N GLU A 95 0.52 -26.86 -4.15
CA GLU A 95 1.27 -27.92 -3.47
C GLU A 95 2.72 -27.54 -3.13
N LYS A 96 3.24 -26.46 -3.74
CA LYS A 96 4.61 -25.95 -3.55
C LYS A 96 4.66 -24.66 -2.74
N VAL A 97 3.53 -24.15 -2.27
CA VAL A 97 3.48 -22.98 -1.38
C VAL A 97 4.31 -23.28 -0.14
N LYS A 98 5.34 -22.47 0.09
CA LYS A 98 6.15 -22.52 1.29
C LYS A 98 5.45 -21.76 2.41
N ALA A 99 5.34 -22.45 3.53
CA ALA A 99 4.65 -21.98 4.72
C ALA A 99 5.19 -22.74 5.93
N ALA A 100 6.50 -22.76 6.12
CA ALA A 100 7.15 -23.40 7.25
C ALA A 100 7.33 -22.44 8.44
N VAL A 101 7.49 -21.15 8.19
CA VAL A 101 7.70 -20.12 9.22
C VAL A 101 6.40 -19.92 10.00
N ARG A 102 6.52 -19.96 11.33
CA ARG A 102 5.40 -19.77 12.28
C ARG A 102 5.70 -18.73 13.36
N ALA A 103 6.97 -18.49 13.64
CA ALA A 103 7.38 -17.55 14.66
C ALA A 103 7.14 -16.11 14.21
N HIS A 104 6.63 -15.28 15.11
CA HIS A 104 6.68 -13.82 14.98
C HIS A 104 8.16 -13.40 14.86
N ASP A 105 8.45 -12.53 13.89
CA ASP A 105 9.79 -12.05 13.53
C ASP A 105 10.76 -13.15 13.06
N GLY A 106 10.21 -14.29 12.64
CA GLY A 106 10.96 -15.30 11.91
C GLY A 106 11.40 -14.82 10.52
N PRO A 107 12.24 -15.60 9.82
CA PRO A 107 12.72 -15.28 8.47
C PRO A 107 11.61 -15.47 7.43
N PHE A 108 10.60 -14.60 7.44
CA PHE A 108 9.39 -14.74 6.63
C PHE A 108 9.69 -14.83 5.12
N TRP A 109 10.79 -14.23 4.66
CA TRP A 109 11.29 -14.25 3.28
C TRP A 109 11.67 -15.64 2.78
N GLU A 110 11.73 -16.66 3.66
CA GLU A 110 11.92 -18.06 3.28
C GLU A 110 10.63 -18.75 2.81
N ASP A 111 9.47 -18.15 3.10
CA ASP A 111 8.14 -18.62 2.76
C ASP A 111 7.48 -17.78 1.64
N ASP A 112 6.37 -18.28 1.10
CA ASP A 112 5.47 -17.41 0.35
C ASP A 112 4.82 -16.41 1.31
N ALA A 113 4.92 -15.12 0.98
CA ALA A 113 4.50 -14.04 1.84
C ALA A 113 3.93 -12.86 1.07
N ILE A 114 3.07 -12.09 1.74
CA ILE A 114 2.78 -10.72 1.35
C ILE A 114 3.54 -9.76 2.25
N GLU A 115 3.85 -8.60 1.70
CA GLU A 115 4.33 -7.46 2.47
C GLU A 115 3.48 -6.25 2.14
N PHE A 116 3.18 -5.43 3.12
CA PHE A 116 2.53 -4.14 2.88
C PHE A 116 3.20 -3.02 3.65
N PHE A 117 3.14 -1.84 3.04
CA PHE A 117 3.84 -0.65 3.49
C PHE A 117 2.85 0.49 3.66
N ILE A 118 2.97 1.22 4.76
CA ILE A 118 2.07 2.33 5.11
C ILE A 118 2.91 3.57 5.40
N ASP A 119 2.72 4.64 4.63
CA ASP A 119 3.14 6.01 4.97
C ASP A 119 1.89 6.81 5.35
N ALA A 120 1.53 6.78 6.63
CA ALA A 120 0.33 7.45 7.13
C ALA A 120 0.46 8.99 7.19
N SER A 121 1.70 9.49 7.23
CA SER A 121 1.98 10.93 7.23
C SER A 121 1.96 11.54 5.84
N HIS A 122 1.97 10.68 4.80
CA HIS A 122 2.07 11.05 3.40
C HIS A 122 3.28 11.97 3.12
N ASN A 123 4.37 11.74 3.86
CA ASN A 123 5.59 12.54 3.77
C ASN A 123 6.62 11.94 2.79
N HIS A 124 6.29 10.78 2.20
CA HIS A 124 7.07 10.04 1.21
C HIS A 124 8.46 9.60 1.71
N GLN A 125 8.63 9.49 3.02
CA GLN A 125 9.90 9.19 3.69
C GLN A 125 9.77 8.10 4.73
N ASN A 126 8.85 8.24 5.68
CA ASN A 126 8.68 7.30 6.77
C ASN A 126 7.59 6.28 6.45
N TYR A 127 7.78 5.04 6.89
CA TYR A 127 6.81 3.99 6.69
C TYR A 127 6.85 2.93 7.80
N TRP A 128 5.72 2.26 7.97
CA TRP A 128 5.66 0.94 8.59
C TRP A 128 5.70 -0.13 7.51
N GLN A 129 6.38 -1.23 7.79
CA GLN A 129 6.38 -2.45 6.99
C GLN A 129 5.76 -3.56 7.82
N PHE A 130 4.93 -4.35 7.16
CA PHE A 130 4.32 -5.55 7.71
C PHE A 130 4.48 -6.69 6.72
N ALA A 131 4.64 -7.91 7.22
CA ALA A 131 4.65 -9.11 6.40
C ALA A 131 3.78 -10.21 7.01
N ALA A 132 3.02 -10.90 6.16
CA ALA A 132 2.23 -12.07 6.51
C ALA A 132 2.62 -13.23 5.60
N THR A 133 3.06 -14.35 6.18
CA THR A 133 3.31 -15.56 5.38
C THR A 133 2.03 -16.32 5.08
N ALA A 134 2.02 -17.13 4.03
CA ALA A 134 0.98 -18.13 3.76
C ALA A 134 0.85 -19.18 4.88
N GLY A 135 1.77 -19.16 5.84
CA GLY A 135 1.77 -19.95 7.06
C GLY A 135 1.21 -19.25 8.30
N GLY A 136 0.83 -17.98 8.19
CA GLY A 136 0.30 -17.16 9.28
C GLY A 136 1.36 -16.58 10.22
N ALA A 137 2.64 -16.63 9.86
CA ALA A 137 3.65 -15.87 10.59
C ALA A 137 3.52 -14.37 10.27
N ARG A 138 3.81 -13.54 11.28
CA ARG A 138 3.82 -12.09 11.17
C ARG A 138 5.21 -11.54 11.42
N TYR A 139 5.50 -10.42 10.77
CA TYR A 139 6.67 -9.59 11.00
C TYR A 139 6.27 -8.14 10.78
N GLU A 140 6.90 -7.24 11.52
CA GLU A 140 6.75 -5.81 11.30
C GLU A 140 8.02 -5.04 11.65
N ASN A 141 8.16 -3.85 11.08
CA ASN A 141 9.16 -2.88 11.49
C ASN A 141 8.67 -1.47 11.16
N ARG A 142 9.39 -0.48 11.69
CA ARG A 142 9.23 0.92 11.31
C ARG A 142 10.53 1.46 10.79
N ASP A 143 10.56 1.92 9.54
CA ASP A 143 11.76 2.47 8.89
C ASP A 143 13.00 1.53 8.97
N GLY A 144 12.77 0.22 8.97
CA GLY A 144 13.82 -0.81 9.12
C GLY A 144 14.21 -1.13 10.56
N ASP A 145 13.66 -0.43 11.56
CA ASP A 145 13.79 -0.79 12.97
C ASP A 145 12.86 -1.96 13.33
N SER A 146 13.41 -3.17 13.28
CA SER A 146 12.69 -4.41 13.62
C SER A 146 12.47 -4.61 15.13
N ALA A 147 12.92 -3.68 15.98
CA ALA A 147 12.56 -3.72 17.41
C ALA A 147 11.17 -3.13 17.65
N TRP A 148 10.67 -2.29 16.74
CA TRP A 148 9.31 -1.78 16.81
C TRP A 148 8.31 -2.90 16.47
N ASN A 149 7.33 -3.09 17.34
CA ASN A 149 6.30 -4.12 17.21
C ASN A 149 4.91 -3.50 17.35
N ALA A 150 3.92 -4.12 16.72
CA ALA A 150 2.51 -3.76 16.82
C ALA A 150 1.65 -5.00 17.01
N ASP A 151 0.57 -4.90 17.78
CA ASP A 151 -0.39 -6.00 17.94
C ASP A 151 -1.46 -6.05 16.85
N TRP A 152 -1.01 -6.09 15.59
CA TRP A 152 -1.88 -6.32 14.44
C TRP A 152 -2.27 -7.80 14.31
N LYS A 153 -3.41 -8.07 13.69
CA LYS A 153 -4.00 -9.40 13.57
C LYS A 153 -4.09 -9.84 12.12
N LEU A 154 -4.00 -11.15 11.90
CA LEU A 154 -4.18 -11.76 10.59
C LEU A 154 -4.89 -13.11 10.70
N ALA A 155 -5.55 -13.49 9.62
CA ALA A 155 -6.03 -14.85 9.38
C ALA A 155 -5.62 -15.28 7.97
N VAL A 156 -5.28 -16.55 7.82
CA VAL A 156 -4.84 -17.13 6.54
C VAL A 156 -5.63 -18.39 6.25
N SER A 157 -6.14 -18.50 5.04
CA SER A 157 -6.75 -19.72 4.53
C SER A 157 -6.12 -20.16 3.21
N ARG A 158 -6.39 -21.41 2.82
CA ARG A 158 -5.99 -21.96 1.53
C ARG A 158 -7.22 -22.42 0.78
N GLU A 159 -7.28 -22.03 -0.48
CA GLU A 159 -8.24 -22.47 -1.46
C GLU A 159 -7.57 -23.47 -2.41
N GLN A 160 -8.29 -23.87 -3.47
CA GLN A 160 -7.74 -24.79 -4.46
C GLN A 160 -6.66 -24.15 -5.35
N ASP A 161 -6.82 -22.87 -5.68
CA ASP A 161 -6.01 -22.12 -6.65
C ASP A 161 -5.43 -20.83 -6.05
N ALA A 162 -5.55 -20.65 -4.73
CA ALA A 162 -5.11 -19.45 -4.05
C ALA A 162 -4.86 -19.68 -2.56
N TRP A 163 -4.19 -18.73 -1.94
CA TRP A 163 -4.25 -18.52 -0.50
C TRP A 163 -4.72 -17.11 -0.21
N VAL A 164 -5.45 -16.96 0.89
CA VAL A 164 -6.12 -15.71 1.28
C VAL A 164 -5.56 -15.25 2.60
N VAL A 165 -5.31 -13.94 2.71
CA VAL A 165 -4.92 -13.28 3.94
C VAL A 165 -5.93 -12.18 4.24
N GLU A 166 -6.44 -12.18 5.46
CA GLU A 166 -7.12 -11.02 6.03
C GLU A 166 -6.23 -10.41 7.11
N VAL A 167 -6.19 -9.08 7.15
CA VAL A 167 -5.34 -8.31 8.07
C VAL A 167 -6.19 -7.24 8.74
N ALA A 168 -5.98 -7.02 10.04
CA ALA A 168 -6.43 -5.83 10.76
C ALA A 168 -5.23 -5.15 11.43
N VAL A 169 -5.02 -3.87 11.09
CA VAL A 169 -4.03 -2.99 11.72
C VAL A 169 -4.76 -1.92 12.53
N PRO A 170 -4.80 -2.03 13.87
CA PRO A 170 -5.39 -1.00 14.71
C PRO A 170 -4.61 0.32 14.62
N PHE A 171 -5.31 1.44 14.48
CA PHE A 171 -4.65 2.76 14.33
C PHE A 171 -3.81 3.16 15.55
N HIS A 172 -4.26 2.78 16.75
CA HIS A 172 -3.55 3.08 18.00
C HIS A 172 -2.21 2.35 18.10
N GLU A 173 -2.05 1.19 17.48
CA GLU A 173 -0.76 0.48 17.40
C GLU A 173 0.26 1.28 16.57
N LEU A 174 -0.21 2.08 15.61
CA LEU A 174 0.61 3.02 14.85
C LEU A 174 0.82 4.36 15.58
N GLY A 175 0.21 4.54 16.75
CA GLY A 175 0.14 5.82 17.46
C GLY A 175 -0.71 6.87 16.73
N LEU A 176 -1.72 6.43 15.98
CA LEU A 176 -2.57 7.27 15.14
C LEU A 176 -4.03 7.24 15.60
N GLU A 177 -4.70 8.35 15.35
CA GLU A 177 -6.17 8.40 15.31
C GLU A 177 -6.68 7.84 13.97
N PRO A 178 -7.96 7.44 13.88
CA PRO A 178 -8.57 7.04 12.62
C PRO A 178 -8.40 8.14 11.54
N PRO A 179 -8.10 7.75 10.30
CA PRO A 179 -7.85 8.70 9.23
C PRO A 179 -9.08 9.56 8.95
N ALA A 180 -8.84 10.86 8.75
CA ALA A 180 -9.90 11.79 8.40
C ALA A 180 -10.49 11.44 7.02
N PRO A 181 -11.83 11.45 6.85
CA PRO A 181 -12.44 11.24 5.55
C PRO A 181 -11.86 12.16 4.46
N GLY A 182 -11.42 11.55 3.36
CA GLY A 182 -10.79 12.22 2.22
C GLY A 182 -9.28 12.43 2.37
N SER A 183 -8.63 11.90 3.41
CA SER A 183 -7.17 11.86 3.52
C SER A 183 -6.56 10.79 2.60
N LEU A 184 -5.24 10.86 2.42
CA LEU A 184 -4.44 9.85 1.75
C LEU A 184 -3.34 9.34 2.67
N TRP A 185 -3.08 8.04 2.58
CA TRP A 185 -1.83 7.44 3.04
C TRP A 185 -1.08 6.90 1.84
N GLY A 186 0.25 6.98 1.86
CA GLY A 186 1.09 6.22 0.95
C GLY A 186 0.95 4.72 1.26
N PHE A 187 0.81 3.91 0.23
CA PHE A 187 0.61 2.48 0.38
C PHE A 187 1.21 1.66 -0.75
N ASN A 188 1.74 0.48 -0.40
CA ASN A 188 2.10 -0.54 -1.36
C ASN A 188 1.80 -1.93 -0.80
N LEU A 189 1.40 -2.85 -1.68
CA LEU A 189 1.31 -4.29 -1.38
C LEU A 189 2.26 -5.02 -2.32
N CYS A 190 2.98 -5.99 -1.77
CA CYS A 190 3.94 -6.81 -2.45
C CYS A 190 3.69 -8.29 -2.16
N ARG A 191 4.19 -9.15 -3.03
CA ARG A 191 4.23 -10.59 -2.84
C ARG A 191 5.65 -11.09 -3.06
N GLU A 192 6.13 -11.86 -2.10
CA GLU A 192 7.28 -12.75 -2.25
C GLU A 192 6.75 -14.15 -2.53
N ARG A 193 7.02 -14.66 -3.73
CA ARG A 193 6.63 -16.00 -4.12
C ARG A 193 7.85 -16.91 -4.14
N GLN A 194 7.79 -17.96 -3.33
CA GLN A 194 8.78 -19.03 -3.26
C GLN A 194 8.31 -20.28 -4.01
N ALA A 195 7.00 -20.45 -4.16
CA ALA A 195 6.40 -21.45 -5.02
C ALA A 195 7.01 -21.37 -6.43
N GLY A 196 7.36 -22.52 -7.02
CA GLY A 196 8.09 -22.58 -8.30
C GLY A 196 9.61 -22.67 -8.19
N GLY A 197 10.18 -22.65 -6.98
CA GLY A 197 11.58 -23.03 -6.72
C GLY A 197 12.61 -21.91 -6.93
N ARG A 198 12.15 -20.69 -7.19
CA ARG A 198 12.98 -19.46 -7.22
C ARG A 198 12.15 -18.31 -6.68
N LEU A 199 12.81 -17.32 -6.09
CA LEU A 199 12.14 -16.11 -5.62
C LEU A 199 11.58 -15.31 -6.80
N GLU A 200 10.29 -15.02 -6.75
CA GLU A 200 9.59 -14.11 -7.65
C GLU A 200 8.96 -12.99 -6.83
N LEU A 201 9.25 -11.74 -7.22
CA LEU A 201 8.78 -10.55 -6.52
C LEU A 201 7.75 -9.84 -7.36
N ALA A 202 6.62 -9.47 -6.75
CA ALA A 202 5.58 -8.67 -7.38
C ALA A 202 5.11 -7.53 -6.48
N ASN A 203 4.68 -6.42 -7.07
CA ASN A 203 4.19 -5.25 -6.34
C ASN A 203 3.02 -4.57 -7.07
N TRP A 204 2.17 -3.90 -6.28
CA TRP A 204 1.04 -3.12 -6.78
C TRP A 204 1.50 -1.77 -7.34
N ALA A 205 2.16 -0.94 -6.53
CA ALA A 205 2.72 0.34 -6.97
C ALA A 205 4.04 0.15 -7.69
N ASP A 206 4.38 1.02 -8.66
CA ASP A 206 5.65 0.95 -9.40
C ASP A 206 6.82 1.49 -8.55
N VAL A 207 7.25 0.67 -7.60
CA VAL A 207 8.40 0.92 -6.72
C VAL A 207 9.74 0.59 -7.39
N LYS A 208 9.76 0.51 -8.72
CA LYS A 208 10.87 -0.01 -9.52
C LYS A 208 11.25 -1.37 -8.98
N ARG A 209 12.32 -1.53 -8.19
CA ARG A 209 12.79 -2.84 -7.65
C ARG A 209 12.80 -2.96 -6.14
N VAL A 210 12.65 -1.85 -5.42
CA VAL A 210 12.85 -1.83 -3.96
C VAL A 210 11.51 -1.55 -3.33
N PHE A 211 10.92 -2.56 -2.70
CA PHE A 211 9.60 -2.45 -2.07
C PHE A 211 9.50 -1.29 -1.09
N GLN A 212 10.60 -0.99 -0.40
CA GLN A 212 10.77 0.06 0.60
C GLN A 212 11.03 1.46 -0.02
N SER A 213 10.29 1.83 -1.05
CA SER A 213 10.45 3.13 -1.74
C SER A 213 9.23 4.05 -1.50
N PRO A 214 9.12 4.72 -0.34
CA PRO A 214 7.91 5.47 0.04
C PRO A 214 7.52 6.61 -0.91
N GLY A 215 8.48 7.23 -1.59
CA GLY A 215 8.21 8.21 -2.66
C GLY A 215 7.58 7.63 -3.94
N LEU A 216 7.54 6.31 -4.07
CA LEU A 216 6.97 5.59 -5.21
C LEU A 216 5.72 4.78 -4.83
N PHE A 217 5.25 4.88 -3.59
CA PHE A 217 4.04 4.20 -3.18
C PHE A 217 2.83 4.68 -3.99
N GLY A 218 1.86 3.79 -4.13
CA GLY A 218 0.49 4.18 -4.45
C GLY A 218 -0.14 4.79 -3.21
N HIS A 219 -1.47 4.84 -3.19
CA HIS A 219 -2.19 5.47 -2.09
C HIS A 219 -3.45 4.72 -1.72
N LEU A 220 -3.73 4.71 -0.42
CA LEU A 220 -5.07 4.48 0.11
C LEU A 220 -5.76 5.85 0.24
N TYR A 221 -6.91 6.00 -0.41
CA TYR A 221 -7.80 7.15 -0.23
C TYR A 221 -8.93 6.78 0.71
N PHE A 222 -8.94 7.36 1.92
CA PHE A 222 -9.97 7.09 2.92
C PHE A 222 -11.27 7.75 2.53
N ALA A 223 -12.05 7.05 1.70
CA ALA A 223 -13.24 7.59 1.09
C ALA A 223 -14.29 7.92 2.18
N PRO A 224 -14.91 9.10 2.14
CA PRO A 224 -16.05 9.40 2.99
C PRO A 224 -17.19 8.40 2.81
N ALA A 225 -18.02 8.21 3.84
CA ALA A 225 -19.23 7.40 3.73
C ALA A 225 -20.11 7.91 2.57
N GLY A 226 -20.55 7.00 1.70
CA GLY A 226 -21.34 7.33 0.51
C GLY A 226 -20.56 7.98 -0.63
N TRP A 227 -19.23 8.07 -0.56
CA TRP A 227 -18.41 8.59 -1.66
C TRP A 227 -18.63 7.79 -2.95
N GLN A 228 -18.93 8.52 -4.02
CA GLN A 228 -19.06 8.00 -5.37
C GLN A 228 -18.00 8.65 -6.25
N ALA A 229 -17.45 7.86 -7.17
CA ALA A 229 -16.49 8.36 -8.12
C ALA A 229 -17.21 9.17 -9.22
N ASP A 230 -16.98 10.47 -9.23
CA ASP A 230 -17.36 11.38 -10.29
C ASP A 230 -16.15 12.26 -10.67
N ALA A 231 -16.27 13.03 -11.74
CA ALA A 231 -15.16 13.84 -12.24
C ALA A 231 -14.61 14.85 -11.21
N ALA A 232 -15.45 15.38 -10.31
CA ALA A 232 -15.00 16.31 -9.28
C ALA A 232 -14.31 15.57 -8.13
N SER A 233 -14.91 14.47 -7.66
CA SER A 233 -14.40 13.70 -6.53
C SER A 233 -13.07 13.01 -6.86
N VAL A 234 -12.92 12.45 -8.05
CA VAL A 234 -11.64 11.83 -8.48
C VAL A 234 -10.56 12.87 -8.77
N ARG A 235 -10.93 14.08 -9.18
CA ARG A 235 -9.97 15.19 -9.35
C ARG A 235 -9.47 15.68 -8.00
N ASP A 236 -10.32 15.70 -6.98
CA ASP A 236 -9.91 16.02 -5.61
C ASP A 236 -8.88 15.00 -5.09
N ALA A 237 -9.19 13.70 -5.21
CA ALA A 237 -8.28 12.63 -4.83
C ALA A 237 -6.96 12.68 -5.61
N ALA A 238 -7.01 12.88 -6.94
CA ALA A 238 -5.80 13.00 -7.77
C ALA A 238 -4.90 14.16 -7.37
N ARG A 239 -5.48 15.31 -7.02
CA ARG A 239 -4.70 16.48 -6.58
C ARG A 239 -3.91 16.19 -5.31
N LYS A 240 -4.51 15.43 -4.39
CA LYS A 240 -3.87 15.05 -3.13
C LYS A 240 -2.81 13.97 -3.31
N ALA A 241 -2.93 13.12 -4.33
CA ALA A 241 -1.98 12.03 -4.60
C ALA A 241 -0.68 12.47 -5.29
N GLU A 242 -0.59 13.75 -5.69
CA GLU A 242 0.62 14.42 -6.20
C GLU A 242 1.29 13.77 -7.44
N GLY A 243 0.64 12.81 -8.10
CA GLY A 243 1.15 12.17 -9.31
C GLY A 243 0.99 13.00 -10.59
N ARG A 244 1.86 12.78 -11.59
CA ARG A 244 1.70 13.38 -12.94
C ARG A 244 0.49 12.80 -13.66
N GLU A 245 0.34 11.48 -13.58
CA GLU A 245 -0.87 10.74 -13.88
C GLU A 245 -1.35 10.03 -12.61
N THR A 246 -2.66 10.04 -12.36
CA THR A 246 -3.28 9.29 -11.28
C THR A 246 -4.32 8.33 -11.83
N LEU A 247 -4.24 7.06 -11.42
CA LEU A 247 -5.28 6.07 -11.65
C LEU A 247 -6.04 5.85 -10.34
N ILE A 248 -7.31 6.25 -10.30
CA ILE A 248 -8.19 6.07 -9.14
C ILE A 248 -9.10 4.89 -9.43
N PHE A 249 -8.92 3.79 -8.71
CA PHE A 249 -9.67 2.56 -8.93
C PHE A 249 -11.14 2.70 -8.52
N VAL A 250 -12.01 2.04 -9.28
CA VAL A 250 -13.45 1.92 -9.04
C VAL A 250 -13.89 0.50 -9.39
N GLU A 251 -15.15 0.18 -9.11
CA GLU A 251 -15.71 -1.12 -9.47
C GLU A 251 -15.56 -1.37 -10.98
N GLY A 252 -14.90 -2.47 -11.35
CA GLY A 252 -14.69 -2.87 -12.74
C GLY A 252 -13.82 -1.92 -13.58
N GLY A 253 -13.01 -1.05 -12.98
CA GLY A 253 -12.13 -0.16 -13.76
C GLY A 253 -11.40 0.91 -12.96
N TYR A 254 -11.09 2.03 -13.61
CA TYR A 254 -10.44 3.18 -12.98
C TYR A 254 -10.74 4.49 -13.70
N TRP A 255 -10.60 5.59 -12.96
CA TRP A 255 -10.50 6.94 -13.52
C TRP A 255 -9.05 7.30 -13.75
N ARG A 256 -8.76 7.88 -14.90
CA ARG A 256 -7.47 8.45 -15.24
C ARG A 256 -7.52 9.97 -15.16
N VAL A 257 -6.63 10.56 -14.37
CA VAL A 257 -6.46 12.01 -14.24
C VAL A 257 -5.05 12.40 -14.65
N ARG A 258 -4.93 13.38 -15.57
CA ARG A 258 -3.64 13.89 -16.08
C ARG A 258 -3.61 15.41 -16.04
N GLY A 259 -2.89 15.99 -15.09
CA GLY A 259 -2.80 17.44 -14.90
C GLY A 259 -4.18 18.11 -14.91
N ARG A 260 -4.38 19.09 -15.81
CA ARG A 260 -5.64 19.86 -15.92
C ARG A 260 -6.68 19.25 -16.87
N ARG A 261 -6.41 18.09 -17.48
CA ARG A 261 -7.36 17.45 -18.41
C ARG A 261 -8.63 17.01 -17.68
N ALA A 262 -9.71 16.82 -18.43
CA ALA A 262 -10.92 16.17 -17.91
C ALA A 262 -10.58 14.75 -17.43
N PRO A 263 -11.16 14.26 -16.32
CA PRO A 263 -10.96 12.88 -15.88
C PRO A 263 -11.62 11.93 -16.88
N GLU A 264 -10.97 10.80 -17.14
CA GLU A 264 -11.42 9.81 -18.11
C GLU A 264 -11.72 8.49 -17.39
N GLN A 265 -12.95 7.99 -17.48
CA GLN A 265 -13.28 6.66 -16.96
C GLN A 265 -12.83 5.58 -17.95
N ARG A 266 -12.27 4.49 -17.43
CA ARG A 266 -11.79 3.31 -18.16
C ARG A 266 -12.29 2.05 -17.45
N SER A 267 -12.61 1.03 -18.23
CA SER A 267 -12.82 -0.36 -17.80
C SER A 267 -11.50 -1.13 -17.91
#